data_AF-A6TRM5-F1
#
_entry.id   AF-A6TRM5-F1
#
_cell.length_a   1.000
_cell.length_b   1.000
_cell.length_c   1.000
_cell.angle_alpha   90.00
_cell.angle_beta   90.00
_cell.angle_gamma   90.00
#
_symmetry.space_group_name_H-M   'P 1'
#
loop_
_entity.id
_entity.type
_entity.pdbx_description
1 polymer ?
#
loop_
_entity_poly.entity_id
_entity_poly.type
_entity_poly.pdbx_seq_one_letter_code
_entity_poly.pdbx_strand_id
1 'polypeptide(L)'
;MNCNPGDSEGVLTVLSPTQERRVNTQIIKRCMMDPNLLIFAIGCLIIVISVFILIKNQQLDYTNEIEESDYLQEQLRRITMTTENDLQNQINEIKEEVHLIREDIQLVYSLTQSVKPTTDRDSEAKDQEESFSQLLNYKIFAEKNGDIINLLKLGEHPQAIAKKQNKSVREVEMIMKLIK
;
A
#
# COMPACT_ATOMS: atom_id res chain seq x y z
N MET A 1 20.10 -72.29 -85.84
CA MET A 1 20.49 -72.92 -84.55
C MET A 1 21.95 -72.59 -84.28
N ASN A 2 22.21 -71.72 -83.31
CA ASN A 2 23.09 -71.98 -82.16
C ASN A 2 23.36 -70.66 -81.42
N CYS A 3 22.75 -70.56 -80.23
CA CYS A 3 23.10 -69.60 -79.19
C CYS A 3 24.48 -69.95 -78.61
N ASN A 4 25.25 -68.95 -78.18
CA ASN A 4 25.82 -69.01 -76.83
C ASN A 4 26.22 -67.62 -76.30
N PRO A 5 25.88 -67.31 -75.03
CA PRO A 5 26.38 -66.16 -74.28
C PRO A 5 27.70 -66.50 -73.58
N GLY A 6 28.51 -65.49 -73.27
CA GLY A 6 29.80 -65.65 -72.59
C GLY A 6 30.11 -64.44 -71.72
N ASP A 7 29.65 -64.54 -70.48
CA ASP A 7 30.25 -64.15 -69.20
C ASP A 7 31.13 -62.90 -69.08
N SER A 8 30.63 -62.03 -68.21
CA SER A 8 31.28 -60.91 -67.54
C SER A 8 32.29 -61.37 -66.49
N GLU A 9 33.57 -61.06 -66.70
CA GLU A 9 34.59 -61.11 -65.64
C GLU A 9 34.76 -59.73 -64.98
N GLY A 10 34.37 -59.67 -63.70
CA GLY A 10 34.66 -58.55 -62.82
C GLY A 10 36.13 -58.55 -62.41
N VAL A 11 36.88 -57.55 -62.88
CA VAL A 11 38.26 -57.32 -62.47
C VAL A 11 38.27 -56.69 -61.07
N LEU A 12 38.46 -57.54 -60.06
CA LEU A 12 38.83 -57.13 -58.71
C LEU A 12 40.30 -56.69 -58.71
N THR A 13 40.55 -55.39 -58.92
CA THR A 13 41.87 -54.80 -58.72
C THR A 13 42.22 -54.82 -57.23
N VAL A 14 42.93 -55.87 -56.82
CA VAL A 14 43.60 -55.95 -55.52
C VAL A 14 44.76 -54.95 -55.54
N LEU A 15 44.57 -53.82 -54.87
CA LEU A 15 45.59 -52.79 -54.70
C LEU A 15 46.72 -53.30 -53.80
N SER A 16 47.95 -53.12 -54.25
CA SER A 16 49.17 -53.54 -53.55
C SER A 16 49.37 -52.83 -52.18
N PRO A 17 49.89 -53.52 -51.15
CA PRO A 17 50.03 -53.01 -49.77
C PRO A 17 50.97 -51.80 -49.61
N THR A 18 51.75 -51.46 -50.64
CA THR A 18 52.61 -50.26 -50.67
C THR A 18 51.85 -48.98 -51.04
N GLN A 19 50.70 -49.09 -51.70
CA GLN A 19 49.89 -47.93 -52.10
C GLN A 19 49.00 -47.44 -50.96
N GLU A 20 48.54 -48.35 -50.09
CA GLU A 20 47.71 -48.04 -48.93
C GLU A 20 48.44 -47.21 -47.86
N ARG A 21 49.75 -47.47 -47.64
CA ARG A 21 50.58 -46.66 -46.73
C ARG A 21 50.73 -45.21 -47.20
N ARG A 22 50.75 -44.94 -48.51
CA ARG A 22 50.87 -43.56 -49.03
C ARG A 22 49.58 -42.76 -48.84
N VAL A 23 48.42 -43.40 -48.94
CA VAL A 23 47.12 -42.73 -48.74
C VAL A 23 46.92 -42.36 -47.26
N ASN A 24 47.22 -43.29 -46.34
CA ASN A 24 47.10 -43.00 -44.90
C ASN A 24 48.04 -41.89 -44.42
N THR A 25 49.24 -41.79 -45.00
CA THR A 25 50.19 -40.72 -44.64
C THR A 25 49.74 -39.35 -45.16
N GLN A 26 49.04 -39.28 -46.31
CA GLN A 26 48.48 -38.02 -46.82
C GLN A 26 47.24 -37.55 -46.05
N ILE A 27 46.42 -38.47 -45.54
CA ILE A 27 45.26 -38.12 -44.70
C ILE A 27 45.74 -37.52 -43.38
N ILE A 28 46.76 -38.11 -42.74
CA ILE A 28 47.31 -37.59 -41.48
C ILE A 28 47.96 -36.21 -41.68
N LYS A 29 48.62 -35.98 -42.81
CA LYS A 29 49.24 -34.66 -43.13
C LYS A 29 48.21 -33.56 -43.43
N ARG A 30 46.99 -33.90 -43.85
CA ARG A 30 45.88 -32.94 -44.00
C ARG A 30 45.20 -32.58 -42.68
N CYS A 31 45.42 -33.34 -41.61
CA CYS A 31 44.88 -33.07 -40.28
C CYS A 31 45.83 -32.31 -39.35
N MET A 32 47.07 -31.99 -39.78
CA MET A 32 47.89 -31.00 -39.07
C MET A 32 47.38 -29.60 -39.43
N MET A 33 46.27 -29.23 -38.81
CA MET A 33 45.76 -27.87 -38.79
C MET A 33 46.86 -26.97 -38.20
N ASP A 34 47.18 -25.85 -38.86
CA ASP A 34 48.26 -24.97 -38.40
C ASP A 34 48.07 -24.65 -36.90
N PRO A 35 49.11 -24.73 -36.07
CA PRO A 35 48.98 -24.50 -34.63
C PRO A 35 48.37 -23.13 -34.31
N ASN A 36 48.58 -22.14 -35.20
CA ASN A 36 47.97 -20.82 -35.13
C ASN A 36 46.44 -20.86 -35.31
N LEU A 37 45.93 -21.71 -36.22
CA LEU A 37 44.50 -21.86 -36.46
C LEU A 37 43.81 -22.60 -35.30
N LEU A 38 44.50 -23.54 -34.67
CA LEU A 38 44.02 -24.22 -33.46
C LEU A 38 43.92 -23.23 -32.28
N ILE A 39 44.94 -22.41 -32.05
CA ILE A 39 44.93 -21.37 -31.01
C ILE A 39 43.78 -20.37 -31.25
N PHE A 40 43.59 -19.95 -32.51
CA PHE A 40 42.49 -19.06 -32.88
C PHE A 40 41.12 -19.69 -32.60
N ALA A 41 40.92 -20.96 -32.96
CA ALA A 41 39.67 -21.68 -32.71
C ALA A 41 39.36 -21.81 -31.21
N ILE A 42 40.36 -22.09 -30.38
CA ILE A 42 40.21 -22.14 -28.91
C ILE A 42 39.88 -20.75 -28.36
N GLY A 43 40.51 -19.68 -28.87
CA GLY A 43 40.20 -18.31 -28.49
C GLY A 43 38.75 -17.93 -28.79
N CYS A 44 38.24 -18.27 -29.99
CA CYS A 44 36.84 -18.07 -30.33
C CYS A 44 35.90 -18.87 -29.41
N LEU A 45 36.24 -20.11 -29.08
CA LEU A 45 35.45 -20.95 -28.18
C LEU A 45 35.32 -20.33 -26.78
N ILE A 46 36.41 -19.80 -26.23
CA ILE A 46 36.40 -19.13 -24.92
C ILE A 46 35.47 -17.92 -24.94
N ILE A 47 35.55 -17.08 -25.97
CA ILE A 47 34.69 -15.89 -26.11
C ILE A 47 33.21 -16.31 -26.15
N VAL A 48 32.88 -17.34 -26.94
CA VAL A 48 31.50 -17.84 -27.03
C VAL A 48 31.00 -18.34 -25.67
N ILE A 49 31.82 -19.09 -24.92
CA ILE A 49 31.46 -19.58 -23.58
C ILE A 49 31.27 -18.41 -22.61
N SER A 50 32.15 -17.40 -22.63
CA SER A 50 32.02 -16.23 -21.77
C SER A 50 30.74 -15.44 -22.03
N VAL A 51 30.40 -15.23 -23.30
CA VAL A 51 29.15 -14.57 -23.69
C VAL A 51 27.94 -15.40 -23.26
N PHE A 52 28.00 -16.72 -23.40
CA PHE A 52 26.92 -17.61 -22.96
C PHE A 52 26.68 -17.54 -21.45
N ILE A 53 27.73 -17.52 -20.63
CA ILE A 53 27.63 -17.38 -19.17
C ILE A 53 27.01 -16.04 -18.79
N LEU A 54 27.42 -14.93 -19.42
CA LEU A 54 26.88 -13.60 -19.14
C LEU A 54 25.37 -13.52 -19.42
N ILE A 55 24.91 -14.07 -20.55
CA ILE A 55 23.49 -14.09 -20.90
C ILE A 55 22.70 -14.94 -19.90
N LYS A 56 23.23 -16.11 -19.51
CA LYS A 56 22.62 -17.00 -18.51
C LYS A 56 22.50 -16.35 -17.13
N ASN A 57 23.53 -15.63 -16.69
CA ASN A 57 23.51 -14.95 -15.39
C ASN A 57 22.48 -13.81 -15.36
N GLN A 58 22.43 -12.99 -16.43
CA GLN A 58 21.46 -11.90 -16.51
C GLN A 58 20.01 -12.41 -16.45
N GLN A 59 19.70 -13.53 -17.12
CA GLN A 59 18.36 -14.11 -17.05
C GLN A 59 18.02 -14.65 -15.65
N LEU A 60 18.99 -15.14 -14.89
CA LEU A 60 18.75 -15.64 -13.54
C LEU A 60 18.43 -14.49 -12.57
N ASP A 61 19.18 -13.39 -12.67
CA ASP A 61 18.98 -12.22 -11.82
C ASP A 61 17.62 -11.55 -12.07
N TYR A 62 17.22 -11.41 -13.35
CA TYR A 62 15.90 -10.85 -13.70
C TYR A 62 14.73 -11.71 -13.20
N THR A 63 14.83 -13.05 -13.28
CA THR A 63 13.73 -13.92 -12.85
C THR A 63 13.53 -13.86 -11.33
N ASN A 64 14.63 -13.79 -10.56
CA ASN A 64 14.57 -13.72 -9.11
C ASN A 64 14.00 -12.38 -8.60
N GLU A 65 14.37 -11.26 -9.22
CA GLU A 65 13.83 -9.94 -8.85
C GLU A 65 12.32 -9.81 -9.14
N ILE A 66 11.84 -10.43 -10.23
CA ILE A 66 10.41 -10.41 -10.59
C ILE A 66 9.58 -11.26 -9.61
N GLU A 67 10.05 -12.45 -9.23
CA GLU A 67 9.34 -13.31 -8.26
C GLU A 67 9.25 -12.67 -6.87
N GLU A 68 10.29 -11.97 -6.42
CA GLU A 68 10.28 -11.26 -5.13
C GLU A 68 9.32 -10.05 -5.17
N SER A 69 9.29 -9.31 -6.28
CA SER A 69 8.38 -8.19 -6.48
C SER A 69 6.91 -8.61 -6.49
N ASP A 70 6.57 -9.68 -7.20
CA ASP A 70 5.19 -10.18 -7.27
C ASP A 70 4.68 -10.68 -5.90
N TYR A 71 5.55 -11.33 -5.13
CA TYR A 71 5.21 -11.78 -3.77
C TYR A 71 4.94 -10.61 -2.82
N LEU A 72 5.79 -9.57 -2.86
CA LEU A 72 5.60 -8.36 -2.05
C LEU A 72 4.33 -7.61 -2.43
N GLN A 73 4.02 -7.52 -3.73
CA GLN A 73 2.83 -6.85 -4.22
C GLN A 73 1.54 -7.56 -3.79
N GLU A 74 1.53 -8.89 -3.83
CA GLU A 74 0.39 -9.69 -3.36
C GLU A 74 0.19 -9.59 -1.85
N GLN A 75 1.28 -9.53 -1.06
CA GLN A 75 1.18 -9.28 0.39
C GLN A 75 0.62 -7.90 0.71
N LEU A 76 1.09 -6.85 0.03
CA LEU A 76 0.55 -5.50 0.19
C LEU A 76 -0.93 -5.45 -0.13
N ARG A 77 -1.34 -6.08 -1.24
CA ARG A 77 -2.75 -6.15 -1.63
C ARG A 77 -3.62 -6.80 -0.57
N ARG A 78 -3.16 -7.90 0.04
CA ARG A 78 -3.90 -8.58 1.12
C ARG A 78 -4.04 -7.70 2.35
N ILE A 79 -2.96 -7.02 2.76
CA ILE A 79 -2.99 -6.10 3.90
C ILE A 79 -4.01 -4.99 3.63
N THR A 80 -3.95 -4.33 2.47
CA THR A 80 -4.87 -3.25 2.11
C THR A 80 -6.33 -3.71 2.14
N MET A 81 -6.64 -4.87 1.56
CA MET A 81 -8.00 -5.41 1.59
C MET A 81 -8.48 -5.74 3.01
N THR A 82 -7.62 -6.31 3.87
CA THR A 82 -8.00 -6.58 5.26
C THR A 82 -8.23 -5.29 6.04
N THR A 83 -7.40 -4.28 5.85
CA THR A 83 -7.56 -2.98 6.53
C THR A 83 -8.77 -2.22 6.05
N GLU A 84 -9.08 -2.26 4.75
CA GLU A 84 -10.28 -1.61 4.20
C GLU A 84 -11.55 -2.26 4.73
N ASN A 85 -11.61 -3.59 4.77
CA ASN A 85 -12.74 -4.31 5.34
C ASN A 85 -12.91 -4.03 6.84
N ASP A 86 -11.81 -4.00 7.59
CA ASP A 86 -11.85 -3.71 9.03
C ASP A 86 -12.33 -2.28 9.30
N LEU A 87 -11.80 -1.29 8.56
CA LEU A 87 -12.26 0.10 8.63
C LEU A 87 -13.74 0.23 8.27
N GLN A 88 -14.21 -0.51 7.27
CA GLN A 88 -15.60 -0.46 6.87
C GLN A 88 -16.53 -1.08 7.92
N ASN A 89 -16.08 -2.13 8.61
CA ASN A 89 -16.79 -2.70 9.75
C ASN A 89 -16.85 -1.71 10.92
N GLN A 90 -15.73 -1.06 11.27
CA GLN A 90 -15.70 -0.03 12.32
C GLN A 90 -16.62 1.16 11.98
N ILE A 91 -16.66 1.59 10.72
CA ILE A 91 -17.58 2.64 10.27
C ILE A 91 -19.04 2.22 10.46
N ASN A 92 -19.37 0.96 10.16
CA ASN A 92 -20.73 0.45 10.33
C ASN A 92 -21.11 0.36 11.82
N GLU A 93 -20.19 -0.07 12.69
CA GLU A 93 -20.40 -0.12 14.13
C GLU A 93 -20.67 1.27 14.70
N ILE A 94 -19.84 2.26 14.36
CA ILE A 94 -20.06 3.67 14.76
C ILE A 94 -21.41 4.18 14.25
N LYS A 95 -21.80 3.81 13.03
CA LYS A 95 -23.08 4.23 12.45
C LYS A 95 -24.27 3.66 13.22
N GLU A 96 -24.18 2.42 13.69
CA GLU A 96 -25.17 1.80 14.57
C GLU A 96 -25.22 2.49 15.94
N GLU A 97 -24.07 2.75 16.56
CA GLU A 97 -24.01 3.49 17.82
C GLU A 97 -24.64 4.88 17.72
N VAL A 98 -24.33 5.63 16.66
CA VAL A 98 -24.94 6.94 16.41
C VAL A 98 -26.45 6.83 16.21
N HIS A 99 -26.92 5.75 15.58
CA HIS A 99 -28.35 5.51 15.42
C HIS A 99 -29.04 5.27 16.77
N LEU A 100 -28.45 4.44 17.63
CA LEU A 100 -28.96 4.18 18.98
C LEU A 100 -29.00 5.45 19.84
N ILE A 101 -27.93 6.24 19.83
CA ILE A 101 -27.87 7.52 20.56
C ILE A 101 -28.98 8.47 20.08
N ARG A 102 -29.25 8.50 18.77
CA ARG A 102 -30.33 9.32 18.22
C ARG A 102 -31.70 8.87 18.73
N GLU A 103 -31.95 7.57 18.82
CA GLU A 103 -33.18 7.01 19.38
C GLU A 103 -33.32 7.36 20.87
N ASP A 104 -32.25 7.24 21.64
CA ASP A 104 -32.22 7.62 23.05
C ASP A 104 -32.53 9.11 23.26
N ILE A 105 -31.94 9.99 22.45
CA ILE A 105 -32.22 11.43 22.48
C ILE A 105 -33.70 11.68 22.17
N GLN A 106 -34.25 11.00 21.16
CA GLN A 106 -35.64 11.15 20.77
C GLN A 106 -36.59 10.67 21.88
N LEU A 107 -36.26 9.56 22.54
CA LEU A 107 -36.98 9.05 23.70
C LEU A 107 -36.97 10.06 24.85
N VAL A 108 -35.79 10.56 25.22
CA VAL A 108 -35.64 11.59 26.27
C VAL A 108 -36.45 12.83 25.92
N TYR A 109 -36.38 13.31 24.68
CA TYR A 109 -37.15 14.45 24.23
C TYR A 109 -38.66 14.22 24.39
N SER A 110 -39.16 13.04 23.98
CA SER A 110 -40.58 12.68 24.11
C SER A 110 -41.05 12.61 25.56
N LEU A 111 -40.21 12.07 26.46
CA LEU A 111 -40.49 12.02 27.90
C LEU A 111 -40.53 13.43 28.50
N THR A 112 -39.60 14.29 28.12
CA THR A 112 -39.53 15.67 28.62
C THR A 112 -40.73 16.51 28.14
N GLN A 113 -41.22 16.29 26.92
CA GLN A 113 -42.38 16.99 26.37
C GLN A 113 -43.71 16.54 26.98
N SER A 114 -43.77 15.31 27.53
CA SER A 114 -44.95 14.78 28.24
C SER A 114 -45.11 15.34 29.66
N VAL A 115 -44.07 15.97 30.21
CA VAL A 115 -44.13 16.73 31.47
C VAL A 115 -44.59 18.15 31.16
N LYS A 116 -45.90 18.34 30.97
CA LYS A 116 -46.49 19.69 30.92
C LYS A 116 -46.23 20.42 32.25
N PRO A 117 -45.73 21.66 32.24
CA PRO A 117 -45.70 22.49 33.44
C PRO A 117 -47.16 22.84 33.78
N THR A 118 -47.66 22.33 34.90
CA THR A 118 -48.85 22.87 35.54
C THR A 118 -48.47 24.20 36.16
N THR A 119 -48.64 25.31 35.45
CA THR A 119 -48.71 26.61 36.10
C THR A 119 -49.59 27.54 35.30
N ASP A 120 -50.78 27.80 35.86
CA ASP A 120 -51.65 28.90 35.51
C ASP A 120 -50.89 30.23 35.55
N ARG A 121 -50.92 31.00 34.46
CA ARG A 121 -51.39 32.40 34.44
C ARG A 121 -51.02 33.10 33.14
N ASP A 122 -52.01 33.85 32.65
CA ASP A 122 -52.02 34.81 31.56
C ASP A 122 -50.71 35.59 31.38
N SER A 123 -50.25 35.71 30.13
CA SER A 123 -50.07 37.01 29.46
C SER A 123 -49.57 36.83 28.03
N GLU A 124 -50.21 37.58 27.15
CA GLU A 124 -49.84 37.80 25.76
C GLU A 124 -48.38 38.29 25.64
N ALA A 125 -47.57 37.59 24.86
CA ALA A 125 -46.41 38.15 24.16
C ALA A 125 -46.01 37.21 23.02
N LYS A 126 -46.43 37.56 21.80
CA LYS A 126 -45.77 37.15 20.56
C LYS A 126 -44.31 37.66 20.60
N ASP A 127 -43.38 36.89 20.03
CA ASP A 127 -41.94 37.15 19.84
C ASP A 127 -40.93 36.72 20.92
N GLN A 128 -41.01 35.49 21.45
CA GLN A 128 -39.86 34.88 22.18
C GLN A 128 -39.71 33.38 21.90
N GLU A 129 -39.34 33.00 20.68
CA GLU A 129 -38.93 31.62 20.34
C GLU A 129 -37.39 31.46 20.27
N GLU A 130 -36.63 32.32 20.97
CA GLU A 130 -35.16 32.16 21.12
C GLU A 130 -34.72 31.75 22.55
N SER A 131 -35.63 31.61 23.51
CA SER A 131 -35.26 31.89 24.92
C SER A 131 -35.10 30.71 25.90
N PHE A 132 -35.02 29.45 25.47
CA PHE A 132 -34.79 28.34 26.43
C PHE A 132 -33.45 27.62 26.28
N SER A 133 -33.05 27.27 25.06
CA SER A 133 -31.75 26.61 24.80
C SER A 133 -30.57 27.52 25.08
N GLN A 134 -30.68 28.80 24.70
CA GLN A 134 -29.67 29.83 24.98
C GLN A 134 -29.60 30.17 26.48
N LEU A 135 -30.75 30.18 27.16
CA LEU A 135 -30.84 30.51 28.58
C LEU A 135 -30.31 29.38 29.47
N LEU A 136 -30.53 28.12 29.06
CA LEU A 136 -29.92 26.94 29.69
C LEU A 136 -28.40 26.94 29.50
N ASN A 137 -27.91 27.28 28.31
CA ASN A 137 -26.48 27.36 28.02
C ASN A 137 -25.81 28.51 28.80
N TYR A 138 -26.46 29.67 28.89
CA TYR A 138 -25.98 30.79 29.69
C TYR A 138 -25.93 30.45 31.18
N LYS A 139 -26.93 29.74 31.71
CA LYS A 139 -26.93 29.31 33.11
C LYS A 139 -25.75 28.36 33.41
N ILE A 140 -25.51 27.37 32.54
CA ILE A 140 -24.39 26.44 32.67
C ILE A 140 -23.04 27.18 32.52
N PHE A 141 -22.95 28.13 31.59
CA PHE A 141 -21.78 28.98 31.40
C PHE A 141 -21.49 29.84 32.64
N ALA A 142 -22.52 30.47 33.21
CA ALA A 142 -22.41 31.31 34.40
C ALA A 142 -22.06 30.49 35.64
N GLU A 143 -22.56 29.26 35.76
CA GLU A 143 -22.23 28.34 36.84
C GLU A 143 -20.77 27.87 36.76
N LYS A 144 -20.32 27.42 35.58
CA LYS A 144 -18.94 26.94 35.38
C LYS A 144 -17.88 28.04 35.48
N ASN A 145 -18.26 29.30 35.23
CA ASN A 145 -17.34 30.44 35.23
C ASN A 145 -17.67 31.46 36.32
N GLY A 146 -18.47 31.07 37.32
CA GLY A 146 -18.94 31.97 38.38
C GLY A 146 -17.81 32.69 39.10
N ASP A 147 -16.71 31.98 39.39
CA ASP A 147 -15.55 32.54 40.08
C ASP A 147 -14.83 33.62 39.27
N ILE A 148 -14.71 33.42 37.94
CA ILE A 148 -14.12 34.39 37.01
C ILE A 148 -15.03 35.60 36.88
N ILE A 149 -16.35 35.38 36.74
CA ILE A 149 -17.37 36.43 36.65
C ILE A 149 -17.35 37.30 37.91
N ASN A 150 -17.24 36.69 39.10
CA ASN A 150 -17.20 37.42 40.37
C ASN A 150 -15.94 38.28 40.50
N LEU A 151 -14.78 37.75 40.11
CA LEU A 151 -13.52 38.52 40.11
C LEU A 151 -13.53 39.66 39.08
N LEU A 152 -14.16 39.47 37.91
CA LEU A 152 -14.37 40.53 36.92
C LEU A 152 -15.28 41.63 37.46
N LYS A 153 -16.36 41.29 38.18
CA LYS A 153 -17.25 42.26 38.83
C LYS A 153 -16.56 43.08 39.93
N LEU A 154 -15.57 42.50 40.59
CA LEU A 154 -14.71 43.20 41.56
C LEU A 154 -13.66 44.11 40.89
N GLY A 155 -13.59 44.15 39.56
CA GLY A 155 -12.69 45.02 38.80
C GLY A 155 -11.26 44.48 38.70
N GLU A 156 -11.04 43.19 38.94
CA GLU A 156 -9.70 42.61 38.82
C GLU A 156 -9.25 42.50 37.36
N HIS A 157 -7.94 42.69 37.15
CA HIS A 157 -7.36 42.61 35.81
C HIS A 157 -7.35 41.15 35.30
N PRO A 158 -7.66 40.87 34.02
CA PRO A 158 -7.73 39.51 33.47
C PRO A 158 -6.52 38.62 33.75
N GLN A 159 -5.31 39.19 33.81
CA GLN A 159 -4.08 38.44 34.12
C GLN A 159 -4.00 38.00 35.59
N ALA A 160 -4.53 38.81 36.51
CA ALA A 160 -4.60 38.44 37.92
C ALA A 160 -5.62 37.31 38.14
N ILE A 161 -6.75 37.39 37.45
CA ILE A 161 -7.79 36.36 37.47
C ILE A 161 -7.28 35.03 36.90
N ALA A 162 -6.60 35.07 35.74
CA ALA A 162 -5.97 33.91 35.12
C ALA A 162 -5.02 33.19 36.07
N LYS A 163 -4.20 33.95 36.81
CA LYS A 163 -3.27 33.39 37.81
C LYS A 163 -3.98 32.82 39.03
N LYS A 164 -5.04 33.47 39.53
CA LYS A 164 -5.84 32.99 40.68
C LYS A 164 -6.65 31.74 40.36
N GLN A 165 -7.18 31.65 39.14
CA GLN A 165 -8.06 30.57 38.69
C GLN A 165 -7.31 29.47 37.91
N ASN A 166 -5.98 29.56 37.82
CA ASN A 166 -5.13 28.64 37.06
C ASN A 166 -5.62 28.39 35.62
N LYS A 167 -6.00 29.47 34.93
CA LYS A 167 -6.54 29.46 33.56
C LYS A 167 -5.69 30.31 32.64
N SER A 168 -5.85 30.14 31.33
CA SER A 168 -5.14 30.99 30.36
C SER A 168 -5.74 32.40 30.32
N VAL A 169 -4.89 33.42 30.11
CA VAL A 169 -5.36 34.82 29.95
C VAL A 169 -6.38 34.93 28.81
N ARG A 170 -6.16 34.19 27.72
CA ARG A 170 -7.06 34.12 26.56
C ARG A 170 -8.44 33.56 26.89
N GLU A 171 -8.50 32.57 27.77
CA GLU A 171 -9.77 31.99 28.25
C GLU A 171 -10.55 32.99 29.10
N VAL A 172 -9.87 33.72 30.00
CA VAL A 172 -10.49 34.78 30.81
C VAL A 172 -11.00 35.92 29.93
N GLU A 173 -10.23 36.33 28.91
CA GLU A 173 -10.66 37.35 27.94
C GLU A 173 -11.88 36.90 27.11
N MET A 174 -11.91 35.63 26.71
CA MET A 174 -13.04 35.05 25.99
C MET A 174 -14.30 35.08 26.85
N ILE A 175 -14.19 34.65 28.12
CA ILE A 175 -15.29 34.67 29.08
C ILE A 175 -15.79 36.11 29.30
N MET A 176 -14.87 37.06 29.47
CA MET A 176 -15.19 38.49 29.61
C MET A 176 -15.97 39.04 28.40
N LYS A 177 -15.65 38.60 27.18
CA LYS A 177 -16.36 39.00 25.96
C LYS A 177 -17.76 38.39 25.85
N LEU A 178 -17.98 37.21 26.42
CA LEU A 178 -19.26 36.49 26.38
C LEU A 178 -20.26 36.95 27.45
N ILE A 179 -19.79 37.67 28.48
CA ILE A 179 -20.64 38.26 29.53
C ILE A 179 -21.13 39.67 29.16
N LYS A 180 -20.43 40.36 28.25
CA LYS A 180 -20.81 41.68 27.74
C LYS A 180 -21.89 41.57 26.68
#